data_AF-A0A4Q6ACG0-F1
#
_entry.id   AF-A0A4Q6ACG0-F1
#
_cell.length_a   1.000
_cell.length_b   1.000
_cell.length_c   1.000
_cell.angle_alpha   90.00
_cell.angle_beta   90.00
_cell.angle_gamma   90.00
#
_symmetry.space_group_name_H-M   'P 1'
#
loop_
_entity.id
_entity.type
_entity.pdbx_description
1 polymer ?
#
loop_
_entity_poly.entity_id
_entity_poly.type
_entity_poly.pdbx_seq_one_letter_code
_entity_poly.pdbx_strand_id
1 'polypeptide(L)' 'MLLAPFIDHTVLKNVTTTADIDRICNEAREYRFAAVCVPPYFVQDAKKLLERSSVKVATVI' A
#
# COMPACT_ATOMS: atom_id res chain seq x y z
N MET A 1 19.51 -4.03 11.11
CA MET A 1 18.39 -4.92 10.72
C MET A 1 17.40 -4.08 9.93
N LEU A 2 16.98 -4.50 8.74
CA LEU A 2 16.01 -3.75 7.92
C LEU A 2 14.60 -4.10 8.39
N LEU A 3 13.93 -3.16 9.06
CA LEU A 3 12.57 -3.36 9.60
C LEU A 3 11.48 -3.24 8.52
N ALA A 4 11.71 -2.41 7.50
CA ALA A 4 10.74 -2.13 6.44
C ALA A 4 10.12 -3.35 5.74
N PRO A 5 10.88 -4.39 5.34
CA PRO A 5 10.29 -5.57 4.69
C PRO A 5 9.43 -6.46 5.61
N PHE A 6 9.22 -6.06 6.86
CA PHE A 6 8.30 -6.70 7.82
C PHE A 6 7.09 -5.82 8.17
N ILE A 7 7.00 -4.61 7.60
CA ILE A 7 5.93 -3.66 7.88
C ILE A 7 4.90 -3.70 6.75
N ASP A 8 3.62 -3.80 7.14
CA ASP A 8 2.48 -3.61 6.27
C ASP A 8 1.92 -2.19 6.42
N HIS A 9 2.10 -1.37 5.38
CA HIS A 9 1.64 0.01 5.38
C HIS A 9 0.12 0.05 5.20
N THR A 10 -0.61 0.39 6.26
CA THR A 10 -2.06 0.20 6.31
C THR A 10 -2.80 1.53 6.24
N VAL A 11 -3.75 1.64 5.31
CA VAL A 11 -4.76 2.70 5.29
C VAL A 11 -6.15 2.08 5.25
N LEU A 12 -6.95 2.31 6.29
CA LEU A 12 -8.33 1.79 6.38
C LEU A 12 -9.27 2.87 6.94
N LYS A 13 -8.98 4.14 6.64
CA LYS A 13 -9.84 5.25 7.06
C LYS A 13 -11.03 5.35 6.11
N ASN A 14 -12.20 5.67 6.65
CA ASN A 14 -13.41 5.92 5.87
C ASN A 14 -13.29 7.12 4.91
N VAL A 15 -12.36 8.04 5.19
CA VAL A 15 -12.04 9.21 4.38
C VAL A 15 -10.86 9.00 3.43
N THR A 16 -10.38 7.76 3.26
CA THR A 16 -9.28 7.46 2.34
C THR A 16 -9.65 7.86 0.93
N THR A 17 -8.82 8.73 0.34
CA THR A 17 -8.94 9.20 -1.04
C THR A 17 -7.93 8.46 -1.93
N THR A 18 -8.12 8.54 -3.25
CA THR A 18 -7.12 8.04 -4.22
C THR A 18 -5.75 8.68 -4.01
N ALA A 19 -5.70 9.97 -3.65
CA ALA A 19 -4.44 10.66 -3.35
C ALA A 19 -3.71 10.07 -2.13
N ASP A 20 -4.44 9.58 -1.13
CA ASP A 20 -3.85 8.85 0.00
C ASP A 20 -3.26 7.51 -0.47
N ILE A 21 -3.94 6.80 -1.37
CA ILE A 21 -3.43 5.55 -1.96
C ILE A 21 -2.15 5.80 -2.76
N ASP A 22 -2.12 6.84 -3.60
CA ASP A 22 -0.92 7.26 -4.32
C ASP A 22 0.25 7.54 -3.37
N ARG A 23 -0.03 8.25 -2.27
CA ARG A 23 0.98 8.59 -1.27
C ARG A 23 1.54 7.34 -0.59
N ILE A 24 0.68 6.48 -0.03
CA ILE A 24 1.15 5.29 0.69
C ILE A 24 1.84 4.29 -0.23
N CYS A 25 1.41 4.16 -1.49
CA CYS A 25 2.06 3.28 -2.47
C CYS A 25 3.46 3.80 -2.81
N ASN A 26 3.63 5.12 -2.94
CA ASN A 26 4.94 5.73 -3.13
C ASN A 26 5.85 5.56 -1.91
N GLU A 27 5.34 5.84 -0.71
CA GLU A 27 6.09 5.61 0.54
C GLU A 27 6.50 4.14 0.66
N ALA A 28 5.58 3.20 0.40
CA ALA A 28 5.89 1.77 0.47
C ALA A 28 6.95 1.33 -0.53
N ARG A 29 6.97 1.94 -1.72
CA ARG A 29 8.01 1.71 -2.71
C ARG A 29 9.36 2.31 -2.29
N GLU A 30 9.37 3.52 -1.75
CA GLU A 30 10.58 4.21 -1.28
C GLU A 30 11.24 3.47 -0.11
N TYR A 31 10.44 3.11 0.90
CA TYR A 31 10.91 2.41 2.09
C TYR A 31 11.04 0.89 1.90
N ARG A 32 10.55 0.34 0.78
CA ARG A 32 10.51 -1.11 0.49
C ARG A 32 9.78 -1.89 1.59
N PHE A 33 8.54 -1.47 1.87
CA PHE A 33 7.65 -2.18 2.79
C PHE A 33 7.24 -3.55 2.26
N ALA A 34 6.73 -4.41 3.14
CA ALA A 34 6.32 -5.77 2.80
C ALA A 34 5.05 -5.77 1.93
N ALA A 35 4.02 -5.09 2.42
CA ALA A 35 2.76 -4.90 1.72
C ALA A 35 2.13 -3.54 2.03
N VAL A 36 1.14 -3.17 1.23
CA VAL A 36 0.20 -2.09 1.53
C VAL A 36 -1.17 -2.68 1.75
N CYS A 37 -1.79 -2.40 2.90
CA CYS A 37 -3.15 -2.81 3.20
C CYS A 37 -4.11 -1.65 2.90
N VAL A 38 -5.00 -1.83 1.92
CA VAL A 38 -5.94 -0.81 1.44
C VAL A 38 -7.39 -1.30 1.49
N PRO A 39 -8.39 -0.40 1.51
CA PRO A 39 -9.79 -0.81 1.42
C PRO A 39 -10.06 -1.52 0.08
N PRO A 40 -11.00 -2.47 0.02
CA PRO A 40 -11.24 -3.31 -1.17
C PRO A 40 -11.56 -2.48 -2.43
N TYR A 41 -12.19 -1.32 -2.26
CA TYR A 41 -12.49 -0.38 -3.34
C TYR A 41 -11.23 0.13 -4.07
N PHE A 42 -10.09 0.27 -3.38
CA PHE A 42 -8.85 0.84 -3.91
C PHE A 42 -7.80 -0.20 -4.30
N VAL A 43 -8.10 -1.49 -4.16
CA VAL A 43 -7.14 -2.59 -4.47
C VAL A 43 -6.67 -2.52 -5.92
N GLN A 44 -7.56 -2.20 -6.85
CA GLN A 44 -7.22 -2.11 -8.26
C GLN A 44 -6.25 -0.95 -8.54
N ASP A 45 -6.45 0.19 -7.90
CA ASP A 45 -5.57 1.36 -8.04
C ASP A 45 -4.22 1.12 -7.38
N ALA A 46 -4.21 0.61 -6.15
CA ALA A 46 -2.97 0.25 -5.44
C ALA A 46 -2.13 -0.77 -6.24
N LYS A 47 -2.78 -1.76 -6.87
CA LYS A 47 -2.10 -2.75 -7.72
C LYS A 47 -1.47 -2.14 -8.97
N LYS A 48 -2.13 -1.16 -9.60
CA LYS A 48 -1.58 -0.42 -10.75
C LYS A 48 -0.40 0.46 -10.32
N LEU A 49 -0.51 1.14 -9.19
CA LEU A 49 0.52 2.04 -8.68
C LEU A 49 1.78 1.32 -8.21
N LEU A 50 1.61 0.13 -7.66
CA LEU A 50 2.70 -0.76 -7.24
C LEU A 50 3.10 -1.75 -8.34
N GLU A 51 2.66 -1.53 -9.58
CA GLU A 51 3.09 -2.36 -10.71
C GLU A 51 4.62 -2.25 -10.85
N ARG A 52 5.29 -3.40 -10.92
CA ARG A 52 6.77 -3.54 -10.92
C ARG A 52 7.46 -3.19 -9.58
N SER A 53 6.71 -3.04 -8.49
CA SER A 53 7.25 -2.96 -7.13
C SER A 53 7.36 -4.35 -6.49
N SER A 54 8.25 -4.53 -5.52
CA SER A 54 8.32 -5.73 -4.68
C SER A 54 7.27 -5.72 -3.55
N VAL A 55 6.53 -4.61 -3.40
CA VAL A 55 5.53 -4.39 -2.37
C VAL A 55 4.24 -5.11 -2.75
N LYS A 56 3.69 -5.92 -1.83
CA LYS A 56 2.42 -6.64 -2.03
C LYS A 56 1.21 -5.74 -1.75
N VAL A 57 0.04 -6.12 -2.26
CA VAL A 57 -1.23 -5.45 -1.92
C VAL A 57 -2.07 -6.42 -1.09
N ALA A 58 -2.54 -5.95 0.07
CA ALA A 58 -3.44 -6.64 0.98
C ALA A 58 -4.74 -5.85 1.14
N THR A 59 -5.83 -6.54 1.48
CA THR A 59 -7.12 -5.91 1.76
C THR A 59 -7.87 -6.69 2.83
N VAL A 60 -8.83 -6.02 3.47
CA VAL A 60 -9.74 -6.60 4.46
C VAL A 60 -11.09 -6.94 3.82
N ILE A 61 -11.73 -8.02 4.27
CA ILE A 61 -13.03 -8.51 3.81
C ILE A 61 -14.05 -8.54 4.93
#